data_AF-A0AAD7IQN6-F1
#
_entry.id   AF-A0AAD7IQN6-F1
#
_cell.length_a   1.000
_cell.length_b   1.000
_cell.length_c   1.000
_cell.angle_alpha   90.00
_cell.angle_beta   90.00
_cell.angle_gamma   90.00
#
_symmetry.space_group_name_H-M   'P 1'
#
loop_
_entity.id
_entity.type
_entity.pdbx_description
1 polymer ?
#
loop_
_entity_poly.entity_id
_entity_poly.type
_entity_poly.pdbx_seq_one_letter_code
_entity_poly.pdbx_strand_id
1 'polypeptide(L)'
;MSTLPFELLSQIHSYACTDDGSAGRALALVSKDWRAISEPFKMQSLALVGAKPILRFLCLLESTPEGLCNVQSLFIGLTFTKELFPELGITAFSHTLPIYPDAIEKAVGRILERTAATLHTLHTHLAFLERPGPFYSIPLPHLRVFVAHGPFASSAPRDRAPITPKLRRLRFAPPTISPHKGSVLLNTISAAAPKLSHLYVS
;
A
#
# COMPACT_ATOMS: atom_id res chain seq x y z
N MET A 1 -9.41 32.76 -5.65
CA MET A 1 -10.26 31.54 -5.56
C MET A 1 -11.75 31.84 -5.77
N SER A 2 -12.13 33.02 -6.25
CA SER A 2 -13.53 33.47 -6.32
C SER A 2 -14.28 33.06 -7.60
N THR A 3 -13.65 32.34 -8.52
CA THR A 3 -14.24 32.00 -9.83
C THR A 3 -14.69 30.55 -9.95
N LEU A 4 -14.19 29.63 -9.12
CA LEU A 4 -14.58 28.22 -9.15
C LEU A 4 -15.30 27.83 -7.85
N PRO A 5 -16.44 27.12 -7.94
CA PRO A 5 -17.15 26.61 -6.79
C PRO A 5 -16.37 25.49 -6.08
N PHE A 6 -16.68 25.28 -4.80
CA PHE A 6 -15.97 24.35 -3.91
C PHE A 6 -16.01 22.90 -4.41
N GLU A 7 -17.12 22.49 -5.02
CA GLU A 7 -17.35 21.14 -5.54
C GLU A 7 -16.40 20.81 -6.69
N LEU A 8 -16.17 21.77 -7.60
CA LEU A 8 -15.25 21.59 -8.71
C LEU A 8 -13.80 21.56 -8.23
N LEU A 9 -13.44 22.43 -7.28
CA LEU A 9 -12.11 22.40 -6.66
C LEU A 9 -11.89 21.07 -5.92
N SER A 10 -12.89 20.57 -5.21
CA SER A 10 -12.85 19.26 -4.55
C SER A 10 -12.64 18.12 -5.55
N GLN A 11 -13.34 18.15 -6.69
CA GLN A 11 -13.14 17.16 -7.75
C GLN A 11 -11.72 17.25 -8.32
N ILE A 12 -11.22 18.45 -8.63
CA ILE A 12 -9.85 18.65 -9.12
C ILE A 12 -8.84 18.07 -8.12
N HIS A 13 -9.00 18.34 -6.82
CA HIS A 13 -8.11 17.80 -5.78
C HIS A 13 -8.20 16.27 -5.69
N SER A 14 -9.39 15.70 -5.85
CA SER A 14 -9.56 14.24 -5.86
C SER A 14 -8.81 13.57 -7.01
N TYR A 15 -8.66 14.23 -8.16
CA TYR A 15 -7.88 13.73 -9.28
C TYR A 15 -6.39 14.09 -9.17
N ALA A 16 -6.04 15.24 -8.60
CA ALA A 16 -4.66 15.68 -8.47
C ALA A 16 -3.89 14.86 -7.41
N CYS A 17 -4.55 14.48 -6.31
CA CYS A 17 -3.91 13.80 -5.18
C CYS A 17 -3.75 12.27 -5.39
N THR A 18 -3.61 11.78 -6.63
CA THR A 18 -3.47 10.34 -6.92
C THR A 18 -2.03 9.88 -7.10
N ASP A 19 -1.07 10.71 -6.70
CA ASP A 19 0.37 10.48 -6.82
C ASP A 19 0.97 9.82 -5.56
N ASP A 20 2.24 10.08 -5.25
CA ASP A 20 2.93 9.58 -4.06
C ASP A 20 2.59 10.36 -2.77
N GLY A 21 1.60 11.27 -2.84
CA GLY A 21 1.20 12.18 -1.77
C GLY A 21 1.88 13.54 -1.86
N SER A 22 2.72 13.80 -2.88
CA SER A 22 3.37 15.09 -3.07
C SER A 22 2.38 16.18 -3.51
N ALA A 23 1.45 15.90 -4.42
CA ALA A 23 0.41 16.84 -4.84
C ALA A 23 -0.44 17.31 -3.65
N GLY A 24 -0.94 16.39 -2.82
CA GLY A 24 -1.74 16.75 -1.64
C GLY A 24 -1.01 17.70 -0.68
N ARG A 25 0.29 17.44 -0.45
CA ARG A 25 1.15 18.34 0.34
C ARG A 25 1.37 19.69 -0.33
N ALA A 26 1.65 19.70 -1.64
CA ALA A 26 1.86 20.94 -2.39
C ALA A 26 0.62 21.83 -2.35
N LEU A 27 -0.58 21.26 -2.59
CA LEU A 27 -1.84 21.98 -2.52
C LEU A 27 -2.10 22.58 -1.13
N ALA A 28 -1.77 21.85 -0.06
CA ALA A 28 -1.92 22.35 1.32
C ALA A 28 -0.99 23.52 1.68
N LEU A 29 0.02 23.82 0.86
CA LEU A 29 0.94 24.94 1.05
C LEU A 29 0.54 26.19 0.26
N VAL A 30 -0.40 26.11 -0.69
CA VAL A 30 -0.79 27.23 -1.56
C VAL A 30 -1.53 28.33 -0.77
N SER A 31 -2.58 27.97 -0.05
CA SER A 31 -3.35 28.90 0.79
C SER A 31 -4.13 28.15 1.89
N LYS A 32 -4.77 28.89 2.80
CA LYS A 32 -5.66 28.31 3.83
C LYS A 32 -6.85 27.58 3.20
N ASP A 33 -7.46 28.16 2.17
CA ASP A 33 -8.61 27.58 1.47
C ASP A 33 -8.20 26.32 0.70
N TRP A 34 -7.07 26.36 -0.03
CA TRP A 34 -6.55 25.18 -0.73
C TRP A 34 -6.22 24.04 0.23
N ARG A 35 -5.67 24.37 1.41
CA ARG A 35 -5.44 23.40 2.49
C ARG A 35 -6.75 22.79 2.98
N ALA A 36 -7.78 23.59 3.22
CA ALA A 36 -9.08 23.07 3.64
C ALA A 36 -9.71 22.15 2.58
N ILE A 37 -9.59 22.49 1.30
CA ILE A 37 -10.13 21.68 0.20
C ILE A 37 -9.31 20.40 -0.02
N SER A 38 -7.98 20.45 0.13
CA SER A 38 -7.10 19.27 -0.08
C SER A 38 -7.05 18.31 1.10
N GLU A 39 -7.43 18.76 2.29
CA GLU A 39 -7.39 17.98 3.53
C GLU A 39 -7.96 16.54 3.41
N PRO A 40 -9.16 16.31 2.83
CA PRO A 40 -9.73 14.95 2.70
C PRO A 40 -9.01 14.08 1.66
N PHE A 41 -8.24 14.68 0.74
CA PHE A 41 -7.57 13.99 -0.36
C PHE A 41 -6.07 13.81 -0.12
N LYS A 42 -5.47 14.53 0.85
CA LYS A 42 -4.01 14.59 1.02
C LYS A 42 -3.34 13.23 1.33
N MET A 43 -4.10 12.27 1.86
CA MET A 43 -3.63 10.93 2.22
C MET A 43 -4.19 9.83 1.31
N GLN A 44 -4.98 10.19 0.28
CA GLN A 44 -5.68 9.18 -0.52
C GLN A 44 -4.73 8.26 -1.29
N SER A 45 -3.57 8.78 -1.67
CA SER A 45 -2.52 8.02 -2.35
C SER A 45 -1.17 8.34 -1.73
N LEU A 46 -0.43 7.31 -1.33
CA LEU A 46 0.82 7.44 -0.59
C LEU A 46 1.85 6.42 -1.04
N ALA A 47 3.09 6.87 -1.19
CA ALA A 47 4.25 5.98 -1.30
C ALA A 47 5.14 6.08 -0.05
N LEU A 48 5.25 4.98 0.67
CA LEU A 48 6.11 4.84 1.84
C LEU A 48 7.30 3.98 1.45
N VAL A 49 8.48 4.60 1.36
CA VAL A 49 9.66 3.86 0.96
C VAL A 49 10.81 4.03 1.94
N GLY A 50 11.30 2.92 2.45
CA GLY A 50 12.28 2.83 3.51
C GLY A 50 11.65 2.81 4.91
N ALA A 51 12.45 2.40 5.88
CA ALA A 51 12.01 2.23 7.26
C ALA A 51 11.47 3.52 7.90
N LYS A 52 12.15 4.65 7.68
CA LYS A 52 11.80 5.92 8.33
C LYS A 52 10.43 6.47 7.90
N PRO A 53 10.08 6.53 6.60
CA PRO A 53 8.73 6.92 6.18
C PRO A 53 7.64 5.99 6.70
N ILE A 54 7.87 4.67 6.69
CA ILE A 54 6.92 3.68 7.23
C ILE A 54 6.63 3.95 8.71
N LEU A 55 7.68 4.06 9.53
CA LEU A 55 7.53 4.30 10.97
C LEU A 55 6.89 5.66 11.28
N ARG A 56 7.30 6.72 10.57
CA ARG A 56 6.69 8.05 10.73
C ARG A 56 5.21 8.04 10.36
N PHE A 57 4.86 7.35 9.28
CA PHE A 57 3.47 7.24 8.87
C PHE A 57 2.64 6.46 9.88
N LEU A 58 3.18 5.39 10.47
CA LEU A 58 2.51 4.70 11.57
C LEU A 58 2.23 5.65 12.74
N CYS A 59 3.21 6.44 13.19
CA CYS A 59 2.99 7.43 14.27
C CYS A 59 1.93 8.48 13.90
N LEU A 60 1.88 8.90 12.63
CA LEU A 60 0.84 9.79 12.13
C LEU A 60 -0.53 9.12 12.19
N LEU A 61 -0.65 7.86 11.77
CA LEU A 61 -1.90 7.10 11.83
C LEU A 61 -2.36 6.91 13.27
N GLU A 62 -1.46 6.59 14.19
CA GLU A 62 -1.78 6.41 15.61
C GLU A 62 -2.32 7.69 16.26
N SER A 63 -1.80 8.86 15.85
CA SER A 63 -2.28 10.15 16.35
C SER A 63 -3.52 10.69 15.61
N THR A 64 -3.89 10.09 14.47
CA THR A 64 -5.06 10.47 13.69
C THR A 64 -6.31 9.72 14.20
N PRO A 65 -7.42 10.43 14.51
CA PRO A 65 -8.68 9.79 14.87
C PRO A 65 -9.16 8.78 13.82
N GLU A 66 -9.85 7.74 14.28
CA GLU A 66 -10.48 6.76 13.40
C GLU A 66 -11.48 7.44 12.46
N GLY A 67 -11.52 7.00 11.19
CA GLY A 67 -12.40 7.58 10.16
C GLY A 67 -11.81 8.79 9.41
N LEU A 68 -10.77 9.44 9.92
CA LEU A 68 -10.08 10.52 9.20
C LEU A 68 -8.92 10.02 8.30
N CYS A 69 -8.60 8.74 8.41
CA CYS A 69 -7.62 8.09 7.55
C CYS A 69 -8.29 7.54 6.28
N ASN A 70 -8.25 8.32 5.21
CA ASN A 70 -8.73 7.90 3.89
C ASN A 70 -7.52 7.59 3.00
N VAL A 71 -7.03 6.36 3.05
CA VAL A 71 -5.92 5.88 2.20
C VAL A 71 -6.48 4.86 1.23
N GLN A 72 -6.57 5.23 -0.05
CA GLN A 72 -7.13 4.40 -1.11
C GLN A 72 -6.05 3.65 -1.88
N SER A 73 -4.89 4.27 -2.06
CA SER A 73 -3.75 3.71 -2.76
C SER A 73 -2.51 3.79 -1.88
N LEU A 74 -1.90 2.64 -1.61
CA LEU A 74 -0.71 2.57 -0.76
C LEU A 74 0.39 1.77 -1.45
N PHE A 75 1.53 2.41 -1.62
CA PHE A 75 2.78 1.75 -1.97
C PHE A 75 3.67 1.66 -0.74
N ILE A 76 4.17 0.46 -0.43
CA ILE A 76 5.15 0.22 0.64
C ILE A 76 6.35 -0.49 0.05
N GLY A 77 7.54 0.11 0.16
CA GLY A 77 8.79 -0.51 -0.25
C GLY A 77 9.88 -0.36 0.81
N LEU A 78 10.76 -1.35 0.96
CA LEU A 78 11.95 -1.23 1.83
C LEU A 78 13.25 -1.00 1.06
N THR A 79 13.21 -1.22 -0.25
CA THR A 79 14.33 -1.03 -1.15
C THR A 79 13.91 -0.21 -2.35
N PHE A 80 14.77 0.70 -2.75
CA PHE A 80 14.76 1.31 -4.07
C PHE A 80 15.82 0.63 -4.92
N THR A 81 15.43 -0.08 -5.97
CA THR A 81 16.32 -0.25 -7.13
C THR A 81 15.92 0.81 -8.14
N LYS A 82 16.90 1.40 -8.85
CA LYS A 82 16.66 2.36 -9.94
C LYS A 82 15.69 1.81 -11.00
N GLU A 83 15.61 0.48 -11.10
CA GLU A 83 14.79 -0.26 -12.05
C GLU A 83 13.29 -0.23 -11.72
N LEU A 84 12.90 -0.10 -10.45
CA LEU A 84 11.50 -0.21 -10.05
C LEU A 84 10.69 1.06 -10.29
N PHE A 85 11.31 2.24 -10.21
CA PHE A 85 10.65 3.54 -10.38
C PHE A 85 11.61 4.61 -10.93
N PRO A 86 11.94 4.59 -12.23
CA PRO A 86 12.82 5.59 -12.86
C PRO A 86 12.27 7.03 -12.74
N GLU A 87 10.94 7.16 -12.76
CA GLU A 87 10.17 8.42 -12.66
C GLU A 87 10.41 9.18 -11.33
N LEU A 88 10.71 8.46 -10.24
CA LEU A 88 10.87 9.06 -8.91
C LEU A 88 12.27 9.66 -8.69
N GLY A 89 13.24 9.38 -9.58
CA GLY A 89 14.59 9.97 -9.51
C GLY A 89 15.40 9.58 -8.28
N ILE A 90 14.99 8.56 -7.52
CA ILE A 90 15.59 8.21 -6.22
C ILE A 90 16.82 7.32 -6.43
N THR A 91 18.00 7.85 -6.08
CA THR A 91 19.24 7.06 -5.95
C THR A 91 19.18 6.24 -4.67
N ALA A 92 19.40 4.93 -4.77
CA ALA A 92 19.31 3.94 -3.68
C ALA A 92 19.80 4.48 -2.32
N PHE A 93 18.96 4.35 -1.28
CA PHE A 93 19.37 4.70 0.08
C PHE A 93 20.26 3.61 0.68
N SER A 94 21.45 4.02 1.12
CA SER A 94 22.36 3.20 1.93
C SER A 94 21.78 3.00 3.34
N HIS A 95 21.81 1.75 3.81
CA HIS A 95 21.38 1.34 5.14
C HIS A 95 22.27 1.97 6.22
N THR A 96 21.78 3.02 6.91
CA THR A 96 22.51 3.61 8.06
C THR A 96 21.87 3.36 9.42
N LEU A 97 20.73 2.66 9.48
CA LEU A 97 20.12 2.23 10.74
C LEU A 97 20.04 0.70 10.78
N PRO A 98 20.25 0.06 11.95
CA PRO A 98 19.91 -1.34 12.13
C PRO A 98 18.39 -1.47 11.95
N ILE A 99 17.99 -1.92 10.77
CA ILE A 99 16.58 -2.19 10.46
C ILE A 99 16.26 -3.53 11.11
N TYR A 100 15.44 -3.51 12.17
CA TYR A 100 14.85 -4.72 12.74
C TYR A 100 13.69 -5.16 11.83
N PRO A 101 13.82 -6.25 11.06
CA PRO A 101 12.81 -6.69 10.10
C PRO A 101 11.43 -6.85 10.75
N ASP A 102 11.39 -7.43 11.95
CA ASP A 102 10.18 -7.64 12.74
C ASP A 102 9.45 -6.35 13.09
N ALA A 103 10.19 -5.28 13.40
CA ALA A 103 9.60 -3.99 13.75
C ALA A 103 8.91 -3.35 12.54
N ILE A 104 9.52 -3.51 11.35
CA ILE A 104 8.95 -3.02 10.09
C ILE A 104 7.74 -3.87 9.68
N GLU A 105 7.82 -5.19 9.79
CA GLU A 105 6.69 -6.07 9.50
C GLU A 105 5.49 -5.73 10.38
N LYS A 106 5.71 -5.58 11.70
CA LYS A 106 4.67 -5.12 12.64
C LYS A 106 4.12 -3.76 12.27
N ALA A 107 4.98 -2.83 11.87
CA ALA A 107 4.55 -1.49 11.47
C ALA A 107 3.66 -1.53 10.21
N VAL A 108 4.05 -2.31 9.20
CA VAL A 108 3.26 -2.52 7.98
C VAL A 108 1.92 -3.16 8.31
N GLY A 109 1.90 -4.19 9.16
CA GLY A 109 0.66 -4.81 9.63
C GLY A 109 -0.30 -3.78 10.24
N ARG A 110 0.19 -2.97 11.18
CA ARG A 110 -0.63 -1.94 11.84
C ARG A 110 -1.10 -0.82 10.89
N ILE A 111 -0.27 -0.43 9.92
CA ILE A 111 -0.69 0.49 8.85
C ILE A 111 -1.85 -0.11 8.05
N LEU A 112 -1.73 -1.38 7.66
CA LEU A 112 -2.77 -2.07 6.89
C LEU A 112 -4.06 -2.24 7.70
N GLU A 113 -3.98 -2.55 8.99
CA GLU A 113 -5.15 -2.60 9.88
C GLU A 113 -5.90 -1.26 9.91
N ARG A 114 -5.15 -0.15 10.06
CA ARG A 114 -5.73 1.20 10.14
C ARG A 114 -6.28 1.72 8.81
N THR A 115 -5.78 1.21 7.69
CA THR A 115 -6.19 1.63 6.34
C THR A 115 -7.12 0.63 5.64
N ALA A 116 -7.35 -0.54 6.24
CA ALA A 116 -8.09 -1.65 5.63
C ALA A 116 -9.47 -1.28 5.07
N ALA A 117 -10.20 -0.43 5.78
CA ALA A 117 -11.55 -0.01 5.41
C ALA A 117 -11.59 0.88 4.17
N THR A 118 -10.51 1.59 3.86
CA THR A 118 -10.45 2.57 2.75
C THR A 118 -9.53 2.12 1.61
N LEU A 119 -8.69 1.11 1.82
CA LEU A 119 -7.68 0.67 0.88
C LEU A 119 -8.27 -0.08 -0.33
N HIS A 120 -7.99 0.43 -1.53
CA HIS A 120 -8.41 -0.12 -2.82
C HIS A 120 -7.25 -0.70 -3.62
N THR A 121 -6.06 -0.11 -3.49
CA THR A 121 -4.86 -0.49 -4.22
C THR A 121 -3.70 -0.63 -3.24
N LEU A 122 -3.07 -1.80 -3.21
CA LEU A 122 -1.91 -2.06 -2.36
C LEU A 122 -0.74 -2.57 -3.23
N HIS A 123 0.39 -1.91 -3.12
CA HIS A 123 1.64 -2.31 -3.74
C HIS A 123 2.68 -2.53 -2.64
N THR A 124 3.28 -3.70 -2.60
CA THR A 124 4.29 -4.06 -1.61
C THR A 124 5.56 -4.53 -2.29
N HIS A 125 6.68 -3.92 -1.93
CA HIS A 125 8.02 -4.29 -2.38
C HIS A 125 8.91 -4.57 -1.16
N LEU A 126 8.74 -5.76 -0.59
CA LEU A 126 9.32 -6.16 0.69
C LEU A 126 10.28 -7.34 0.47
N ALA A 127 11.32 -7.14 -0.34
CA ALA A 127 12.21 -8.20 -0.81
C ALA A 127 12.96 -8.97 0.28
N PHE A 128 13.07 -8.42 1.50
CA PHE A 128 13.81 -9.03 2.62
C PHE A 128 12.90 -9.51 3.76
N LEU A 129 11.58 -9.37 3.64
CA LEU A 129 10.65 -9.84 4.66
C LEU A 129 10.02 -11.15 4.19
N GLU A 130 10.30 -12.24 4.89
CA GLU A 130 9.59 -13.51 4.69
C GLU A 130 8.16 -13.36 5.18
N ARG A 131 7.22 -13.21 4.25
CA ARG A 131 5.80 -13.08 4.59
C ARG A 131 5.14 -14.44 4.69
N PRO A 132 4.23 -14.69 5.65
CA PRO A 132 3.56 -15.98 5.79
C PRO A 132 2.79 -16.39 4.53
N GLY A 133 2.33 -15.44 3.71
CA GLY A 133 1.67 -15.69 2.43
C GLY A 133 1.54 -14.43 1.59
N PRO A 134 0.86 -14.49 0.43
CA PRO A 134 0.64 -13.33 -0.42
C PRO A 134 -0.19 -12.28 0.31
N PHE A 135 -1.22 -12.70 1.03
CA PHE A 135 -2.08 -11.82 1.81
C PHE A 135 -1.54 -11.69 3.23
N TYR A 136 -1.60 -10.47 3.76
CA TYR A 136 -1.49 -10.23 5.20
C TYR A 136 -2.67 -10.90 5.90
N SER A 137 -2.55 -11.31 7.17
CA SER A 137 -3.65 -11.86 7.98
C SER A 137 -4.76 -10.85 8.32
N ILE A 138 -4.80 -9.71 7.63
CA ILE A 138 -5.69 -8.58 7.86
C ILE A 138 -6.75 -8.57 6.76
N PRO A 139 -8.05 -8.48 7.09
CA PRO A 139 -9.10 -8.36 6.09
C PRO A 139 -9.00 -7.01 5.37
N LEU A 140 -8.92 -7.05 4.03
CA LEU A 140 -8.89 -5.86 3.17
C LEU A 140 -10.16 -5.84 2.30
N PRO A 141 -11.32 -5.47 2.87
CA PRO A 141 -12.64 -5.69 2.26
C PRO A 141 -12.87 -4.90 0.96
N HIS A 142 -12.14 -3.80 0.76
CA HIS A 142 -12.27 -2.93 -0.40
C HIS A 142 -11.15 -3.09 -1.43
N LEU A 143 -10.15 -3.93 -1.15
CA LEU A 143 -8.98 -4.11 -2.01
C LEU A 143 -9.40 -4.68 -3.37
N ARG A 144 -8.99 -3.99 -4.44
CA ARG A 144 -9.27 -4.34 -5.84
C ARG A 144 -8.01 -4.73 -6.60
N VAL A 145 -6.89 -4.09 -6.26
CA VAL A 145 -5.60 -4.31 -6.90
C VAL A 145 -4.58 -4.61 -5.81
N PHE A 146 -3.89 -5.74 -5.95
CA PHE A 146 -2.81 -6.10 -5.06
C PHE A 146 -1.57 -6.51 -5.86
N VAL A 147 -0.45 -5.85 -5.57
CA VAL A 147 0.85 -6.13 -6.18
C VAL A 147 1.83 -6.46 -5.06
N ALA A 148 2.43 -7.65 -5.13
CA ALA A 148 3.34 -8.14 -4.11
C ALA A 148 4.65 -8.63 -4.73
N HIS A 149 5.73 -7.92 -4.42
CA HIS A 149 7.10 -8.28 -4.77
C HIS A 149 7.86 -8.71 -3.52
N GLY A 150 8.63 -9.79 -3.64
CA GLY A 150 9.43 -10.35 -2.56
C GLY A 150 9.06 -11.79 -2.20
N PRO A 151 9.83 -12.42 -1.29
CA PRO A 151 9.64 -13.81 -0.91
C PRO A 151 8.33 -14.00 -0.13
N PHE A 152 7.75 -15.20 -0.29
CA PHE A 152 6.63 -15.67 0.50
C PHE A 152 7.02 -17.02 1.13
N ALA A 153 6.80 -17.14 2.43
CA ALA A 153 6.94 -18.40 3.14
C ALA A 153 5.90 -19.39 2.61
N SER A 154 6.32 -20.65 2.50
CA SER A 154 5.50 -21.76 2.00
C SER A 154 4.44 -22.24 3.00
N SER A 155 4.45 -21.70 4.22
CA SER A 155 3.83 -22.29 5.40
C SER A 155 2.61 -21.53 5.92
N ALA A 156 2.01 -20.60 5.15
CA ALA A 156 0.76 -19.94 5.57
C ALA A 156 -0.27 -21.00 5.97
N PRO A 157 -0.76 -20.99 7.23
CA PRO A 157 -1.83 -21.88 7.63
C PRO A 157 -3.09 -21.56 6.80
N ARG A 158 -3.60 -22.59 6.11
CA ARG A 158 -4.72 -22.50 5.14
C ARG A 158 -5.99 -21.88 5.73
N ASP A 159 -6.20 -22.02 7.04
CA ASP A 159 -7.46 -21.67 7.71
C ASP A 159 -7.59 -20.20 8.13
N ARG A 160 -6.60 -19.35 7.83
CA ARG A 160 -6.61 -17.93 8.25
C ARG A 160 -6.41 -16.92 7.12
N ALA A 161 -6.46 -17.36 5.86
CA ALA A 161 -6.36 -16.42 4.75
C ALA A 161 -7.54 -15.44 4.80
N PRO A 162 -7.29 -14.13 4.97
CA PRO A 162 -8.40 -13.18 5.05
C PRO A 162 -9.07 -13.04 3.71
N ILE A 163 -10.39 -12.88 3.77
CA ILE A 163 -11.21 -12.75 2.59
C ILE A 163 -11.00 -11.33 2.03
N THR A 164 -10.59 -11.26 0.77
CA THR A 164 -10.48 -10.02 -0.02
C THR A 164 -11.51 -10.06 -1.14
N PRO A 165 -12.81 -9.92 -0.80
CA PRO A 165 -13.91 -10.35 -1.67
C PRO A 165 -14.05 -9.48 -2.93
N LYS A 166 -13.41 -8.32 -2.97
CA LYS A 166 -13.43 -7.37 -4.09
C LYS A 166 -12.15 -7.40 -4.92
N LEU A 167 -11.17 -8.25 -4.59
CA LEU A 167 -9.91 -8.31 -5.29
C LEU A 167 -10.15 -8.77 -6.73
N ARG A 168 -9.72 -7.96 -7.70
CA ARG A 168 -9.88 -8.22 -9.14
C ARG A 168 -8.57 -8.45 -9.84
N ARG A 169 -7.50 -7.79 -9.40
CA ARG A 169 -6.16 -7.87 -10.00
C ARG A 169 -5.15 -8.24 -8.94
N LEU A 170 -4.43 -9.32 -9.17
CA LEU A 170 -3.35 -9.79 -8.32
C LEU A 170 -2.09 -9.97 -9.16
N ARG A 171 -1.00 -9.32 -8.75
CA ARG A 171 0.33 -9.52 -9.31
C ARG A 171 1.27 -9.98 -8.21
N PHE A 172 1.94 -11.10 -8.42
CA PHE A 172 3.05 -11.50 -7.56
C PHE A 172 4.31 -11.79 -8.38
N ALA A 173 5.43 -11.30 -7.88
CA ALA A 173 6.76 -11.52 -8.45
C ALA A 173 7.66 -12.15 -7.37
N PRO A 174 7.58 -13.47 -7.21
CA PRO A 174 8.34 -14.19 -6.19
C PRO A 174 9.75 -14.48 -6.72
N PRO A 175 10.79 -14.36 -5.90
CA PRO A 175 12.17 -14.59 -6.35
C PRO A 175 12.41 -16.06 -6.77
N THR A 176 11.72 -17.03 -6.18
CA THR A 176 11.70 -18.45 -6.59
C THR A 176 10.45 -19.15 -6.02
N ILE A 177 9.67 -19.84 -6.86
CA ILE A 177 8.58 -20.74 -6.41
C ILE A 177 8.89 -22.16 -6.90
N SER A 178 8.98 -23.12 -5.97
CA SER A 178 8.99 -24.54 -6.37
C SER A 178 7.58 -24.97 -6.80
N PRO A 179 7.43 -25.93 -7.73
CA PRO A 179 6.13 -26.30 -8.31
C PRO A 179 5.05 -26.64 -7.27
N HIS A 180 5.44 -27.38 -6.22
CA HIS A 180 4.55 -27.73 -5.12
C HIS A 180 4.03 -26.51 -4.35
N LYS A 181 4.89 -25.49 -4.14
CA LYS A 181 4.52 -24.23 -3.49
C LYS A 181 3.55 -23.40 -4.33
N GLY A 182 3.67 -23.47 -5.66
CA GLY A 182 2.76 -22.80 -6.59
C GLY A 182 1.31 -23.28 -6.44
N SER A 183 1.10 -24.60 -6.36
CA SER A 183 -0.26 -25.16 -6.22
C SER A 183 -0.96 -24.74 -4.92
N VAL A 184 -0.23 -24.73 -3.79
CA VAL A 184 -0.76 -24.29 -2.50
C VAL A 184 -1.09 -22.80 -2.53
N LEU A 185 -0.22 -21.99 -3.14
CA LEU A 185 -0.44 -20.55 -3.31
C LEU A 185 -1.71 -20.25 -4.11
N LEU A 186 -1.91 -20.93 -5.24
CA LEU A 186 -3.08 -20.74 -6.10
C LEU A 186 -4.39 -21.13 -5.38
N ASN A 187 -4.39 -22.21 -4.61
CA ASN A 187 -5.55 -22.60 -3.82
C ASN A 187 -5.92 -21.55 -2.76
N THR A 188 -4.91 -21.02 -2.05
CA THR A 188 -5.11 -19.93 -1.08
C THR A 188 -5.65 -18.68 -1.75
N ILE A 189 -5.15 -18.32 -2.94
CA ILE A 189 -5.64 -17.18 -3.73
C ILE A 189 -7.09 -17.40 -4.16
N SER A 190 -7.43 -18.58 -4.68
CA SER A 190 -8.78 -18.91 -5.10
C SER A 190 -9.79 -18.81 -3.96
N ALA A 191 -9.40 -19.23 -2.74
CA ALA A 191 -10.25 -19.14 -1.56
C ALA A 191 -10.39 -17.70 -1.05
N ALA A 192 -9.29 -16.93 -1.03
CA ALA A 192 -9.27 -15.57 -0.48
C ALA A 192 -9.89 -14.52 -1.43
N ALA A 193 -9.81 -14.72 -2.74
CA ALA A 193 -10.17 -13.74 -3.77
C ALA A 193 -11.10 -14.34 -4.85
N PRO A 194 -12.37 -14.64 -4.51
CA PRO A 194 -13.31 -15.32 -5.42
C PRO A 194 -13.68 -14.50 -6.67
N LYS A 195 -13.45 -13.19 -6.68
CA LYS A 195 -13.72 -12.28 -7.82
C LYS A 195 -12.47 -11.93 -8.64
N LEU A 196 -11.38 -12.66 -8.44
CA LEU A 196 -10.14 -12.42 -9.15
C LEU A 196 -10.35 -12.64 -10.66
N SER A 197 -9.97 -11.64 -11.45
CA SER A 197 -10.15 -11.65 -12.92
C SER A 197 -8.82 -11.55 -13.67
N HIS A 198 -7.79 -10.98 -13.04
CA HIS A 198 -6.47 -10.84 -13.62
C HIS A 198 -5.45 -11.36 -12.61
N LEU A 199 -4.71 -12.39 -13.01
CA LEU A 199 -3.61 -12.97 -12.25
C LEU A 199 -2.33 -12.84 -13.07
N TYR A 200 -1.33 -12.18 -12.51
CA TYR A 200 -0.03 -12.03 -13.14
C TYR A 200 1.07 -12.60 -12.25
N VAL A 201 1.87 -13.49 -12.82
CA VAL A 201 2.99 -14.17 -12.18
C VAL A 201 4.23 -13.90 -13.03
N SER A 202 5.25 -13.26 -12.44
CA SER A 202 6.55 -13.01 -13.10
C SER A 202 7.70 -13.57 -12.31
#